data_AF-A0A4V2AV54-F1
#
_entry.id   AF-A0A4V2AV54-F1
#
_cell.length_a   1.000
_cell.length_b   1.000
_cell.length_c   1.000
_cell.angle_alpha   90.00
_cell.angle_beta   90.00
_cell.angle_gamma   90.00
#
_symmetry.space_group_name_H-M   'P 1'
#
loop_
_entity.id
_entity.type
_entity.pdbx_description
1 polymer ?
#
loop_
_entity_poly.entity_id
_entity_poly.type
_entity_poly.pdbx_seq_one_letter_code
_entity_poly.pdbx_strand_id
1 'polypeptide(L)'
;FSAILLSFYHPVFMAVGLLAIIAIVLIVLLYYRQGVDTSLEESHYKYELVAHLEDVAGELDKYRGEPQMMDNVVKTTDAINAKYLTARNSHFSVLRKYFMGSVALRTILMGALLLLGSYFVVQREMTFGQFVAAEVIIVQISYAVEKLMTGLNTVFDMVTGSEKLAVVTDMELEEGGQHHD
;
A
#
# COMPACT_ATOMS: atom_id res chain seq x y z
N PHE A 1 19.53 -8.07 3.34
CA PHE A 1 20.38 -8.57 4.43
C PHE A 1 20.02 -10.00 4.83
N SER A 2 18.78 -10.29 5.23
CA SER A 2 18.35 -11.64 5.68
C SER A 2 18.56 -12.75 4.63
N ALA A 3 18.30 -12.48 3.34
CA ALA A 3 18.56 -13.44 2.26
C ALA A 3 20.06 -13.75 2.05
N ILE A 4 20.94 -12.79 2.33
CA ILE A 4 22.40 -12.98 2.22
C ILE A 4 22.89 -13.89 3.35
N LEU A 5 22.40 -13.67 4.59
CA LEU A 5 22.71 -14.55 5.72
C LEU A 5 22.27 -15.99 5.45
N LEU A 6 21.08 -16.19 4.88
CA LEU A 6 20.56 -17.52 4.55
C LEU A 6 21.45 -18.28 3.56
N SER A 7 22.08 -17.57 2.63
CA SER A 7 22.97 -18.14 1.61
C SER A 7 24.27 -18.71 2.17
N PHE A 8 24.70 -18.30 3.37
CA PHE A 8 25.90 -18.83 4.02
C PHE A 8 25.66 -20.12 4.82
N TYR A 9 24.39 -20.54 5.00
CA TYR A 9 24.05 -21.68 5.86
C TYR A 9 24.01 -23.03 5.14
N HIS A 10 23.39 -23.12 3.96
CA HIS A 10 23.34 -24.34 3.16
C HIS A 10 22.87 -24.02 1.73
N PRO A 11 23.35 -24.72 0.68
CA PRO A 11 22.87 -24.53 -0.70
C PRO A 11 21.35 -24.75 -0.85
N VAL A 12 20.75 -25.62 -0.05
CA VAL A 12 19.27 -25.81 -0.03
C VAL A 12 18.55 -24.55 0.49
N PHE A 13 19.08 -23.86 1.50
CA PHE A 13 18.45 -22.61 1.98
C PHE A 13 18.70 -21.44 1.05
N MET A 14 19.76 -21.47 0.25
CA MET A 14 19.93 -20.53 -0.87
C MET A 14 18.77 -20.68 -1.87
N ALA A 15 18.38 -21.92 -2.22
CA ALA A 15 17.24 -22.17 -3.10
C ALA A 15 15.91 -21.72 -2.48
N VAL A 16 15.68 -22.00 -1.20
CA VAL A 16 14.48 -21.53 -0.48
C VAL A 16 14.44 -20.00 -0.36
N GLY A 17 15.58 -19.37 -0.10
CA GLY A 17 15.72 -17.91 -0.08
C GLY A 17 15.45 -17.28 -1.45
N LEU A 18 15.96 -17.90 -2.52
CA LEU A 18 15.69 -17.47 -3.89
C LEU A 18 14.20 -17.62 -4.22
N LEU A 19 13.59 -18.75 -3.85
CA LEU A 19 12.16 -18.99 -4.03
C LEU A 19 11.32 -17.96 -3.27
N ALA A 20 11.72 -17.62 -2.04
CA ALA A 20 11.10 -16.54 -1.29
C ALA A 20 11.21 -15.21 -2.03
N ILE A 21 12.41 -14.82 -2.51
CA ILE A 21 12.60 -13.59 -3.30
C ILE A 21 11.71 -13.58 -4.55
N ILE A 22 11.65 -14.69 -5.30
CA ILE A 22 10.80 -14.82 -6.49
C ILE A 22 9.34 -14.63 -6.11
N ALA A 23 8.87 -15.29 -5.05
CA ALA A 23 7.49 -15.18 -4.59
C ALA A 23 7.14 -13.74 -4.17
N ILE A 24 8.10 -13.00 -3.57
CA ILE A 24 7.96 -11.59 -3.26
C ILE A 24 7.77 -10.75 -4.51
N VAL A 25 8.67 -10.92 -5.48
CA VAL A 25 8.59 -10.20 -6.76
C VAL A 25 7.27 -10.48 -7.46
N LEU A 26 6.80 -11.73 -7.43
CA LEU A 26 5.56 -12.17 -8.04
C LEU A 26 4.34 -11.52 -7.36
N ILE A 27 4.31 -11.51 -6.02
CA ILE A 27 3.27 -10.82 -5.24
C ILE A 27 3.28 -9.32 -5.54
N VAL A 28 4.46 -8.69 -5.55
CA VAL A 28 4.58 -7.27 -5.87
C VAL A 28 4.00 -6.99 -7.25
N LEU A 29 4.44 -7.72 -8.29
CA LEU A 29 3.97 -7.51 -9.66
C LEU A 29 2.46 -7.74 -9.84
N LEU A 30 1.90 -8.77 -9.18
CA LEU A 30 0.47 -9.08 -9.30
C LEU A 30 -0.42 -8.03 -8.64
N TYR A 31 -0.02 -7.53 -7.47
CA TYR A 31 -0.89 -6.68 -6.64
C TYR A 31 -0.55 -5.19 -6.72
N TYR A 32 0.57 -4.81 -7.36
CA TYR A 32 0.99 -3.43 -7.56
C TYR A 32 -0.10 -2.57 -8.22
N ARG A 33 -0.64 -3.01 -9.36
CA ARG A 33 -1.63 -2.21 -10.10
C ARG A 33 -2.93 -2.00 -9.32
N GLN A 34 -3.47 -3.08 -8.75
CA GLN A 34 -4.73 -2.98 -8.00
C GLN A 34 -4.60 -2.17 -6.71
N GLY A 35 -3.45 -2.26 -6.01
CA GLY A 35 -3.19 -1.47 -4.81
C GLY A 35 -3.06 0.02 -5.13
N VAL A 36 -2.40 0.35 -6.25
CA VAL A 36 -2.26 1.75 -6.72
C VAL A 36 -3.60 2.36 -7.07
N ASP A 37 -4.37 1.72 -7.95
CA ASP A 37 -5.62 2.29 -8.46
C ASP A 37 -6.62 2.57 -7.33
N THR A 38 -6.74 1.63 -6.39
CA THR A 38 -7.69 1.75 -5.27
C THR A 38 -7.22 2.72 -4.18
N SER A 39 -5.92 2.83 -3.92
CA SER A 39 -5.38 3.84 -3.00
C SER A 39 -5.51 5.25 -3.57
N LEU A 40 -5.33 5.43 -4.89
CA LEU A 40 -5.47 6.73 -5.55
C LEU A 40 -6.91 7.23 -5.51
N GLU A 41 -7.88 6.34 -5.74
CA GLU A 41 -9.31 6.63 -5.70
C GLU A 41 -9.78 6.96 -4.27
N GLU A 42 -9.31 6.24 -3.24
CA GLU A 42 -9.58 6.58 -1.84
C GLU A 42 -9.03 7.96 -1.45
N SER A 43 -7.79 8.26 -1.86
CA SER A 43 -7.17 9.56 -1.62
C SER A 43 -7.89 10.70 -2.34
N HIS A 44 -8.34 10.50 -3.58
CA HIS A 44 -9.10 11.51 -4.34
C HIS A 44 -10.35 11.97 -3.58
N TYR A 45 -11.20 11.03 -3.15
CA TYR A 45 -12.43 11.36 -2.41
C TYR A 45 -12.15 11.98 -1.04
N LYS A 46 -11.04 11.63 -0.39
CA LYS A 46 -10.61 12.27 0.85
C LYS A 46 -10.26 13.75 0.63
N TYR A 47 -9.49 14.07 -0.42
CA TYR A 47 -9.13 15.45 -0.73
C TYR A 47 -10.32 16.27 -1.25
N GLU A 48 -11.21 15.67 -2.04
CA GLU A 48 -12.47 16.30 -2.49
C GLU A 48 -13.35 16.68 -1.30
N LEU A 49 -13.46 15.80 -0.29
CA LEU A 49 -14.21 16.08 0.93
C LEU A 49 -13.58 17.22 1.74
N VAL A 50 -12.25 17.25 1.87
CA VAL A 50 -11.55 18.34 2.57
C VAL A 50 -11.74 19.67 1.85
N ALA A 51 -11.56 19.72 0.52
CA ALA A 51 -11.76 20.93 -0.28
C ALA A 51 -13.20 21.46 -0.15
N HIS A 52 -14.20 20.58 -0.22
CA HIS A 52 -15.60 20.99 -0.06
C HIS A 52 -15.87 21.59 1.33
N LEU A 53 -15.30 21.02 2.39
CA LEU A 53 -15.43 21.57 3.74
C LEU A 53 -14.66 22.88 3.93
N GLU A 54 -13.52 23.04 3.25
CA GLU A 54 -12.72 24.27 3.26
C GLU A 54 -13.46 25.42 2.56
N ASP A 55 -14.09 25.17 1.41
CA ASP A 55 -14.93 26.15 0.71
C ASP A 55 -16.12 26.60 1.58
N VAL A 56 -16.79 25.64 2.23
CA VAL A 56 -17.90 25.94 3.15
C VAL A 56 -17.41 26.72 4.37
N ALA A 57 -16.22 26.41 4.90
CA ALA A 57 -15.61 27.14 6.00
C ALA A 57 -15.21 28.57 5.60
N GLY A 58 -14.72 28.75 4.36
CA GLY A 58 -14.33 30.06 3.82
C GLY A 58 -15.51 31.03 3.65
N GLU A 59 -16.71 30.51 3.40
CA GLU A 59 -17.92 31.31 3.19
C GLU A 59 -19.01 31.09 4.27
N LEU A 60 -18.62 30.74 5.50
CA LEU A 60 -19.51 30.43 6.63
C LEU A 60 -20.67 31.43 6.80
N ASP A 61 -20.41 32.73 6.62
CA ASP A 61 -21.40 33.78 6.80
C ASP A 61 -22.49 33.80 5.71
N LYS A 62 -22.24 33.25 4.51
CA LYS A 62 -23.27 33.08 3.46
C LYS A 62 -24.24 31.94 3.78
N TYR A 63 -23.75 30.88 4.41
CA TYR A 63 -24.56 29.70 4.73
C TYR A 63 -25.31 29.86 6.06
N ARG A 64 -24.84 30.74 6.94
CA ARG A 64 -25.41 30.96 8.26
C ARG A 64 -26.75 31.68 8.19
N GLY A 65 -27.83 30.96 8.49
CA GLY A 65 -29.19 31.51 8.54
C GLY A 65 -30.03 31.24 7.30
N GLU A 66 -29.47 30.62 6.26
CA GLU A 66 -30.21 30.10 5.11
C GLU A 66 -30.37 28.57 5.21
N PRO A 67 -31.51 28.05 5.74
CA PRO A 67 -31.70 26.63 5.96
C PRO A 67 -31.64 25.77 4.69
N GLN A 68 -31.98 26.33 3.52
CA GLN A 68 -31.88 25.62 2.23
C GLN A 68 -30.43 25.42 1.79
N MET A 69 -29.57 26.42 1.99
CA MET A 69 -28.15 26.34 1.65
C MET A 69 -27.40 25.40 2.62
N MET A 70 -27.73 25.45 3.92
CA MET A 70 -27.22 24.49 4.92
C MET A 70 -27.60 23.04 4.60
N ASP A 71 -28.86 22.79 4.22
CA ASP A 71 -29.31 21.44 3.82
C ASP A 71 -28.59 20.95 2.56
N ASN A 72 -28.31 21.85 1.60
CA ASN A 72 -27.58 21.51 0.38
C ASN A 72 -26.11 21.16 0.65
N VAL A 73 -25.45 21.87 1.57
CA VAL A 73 -24.09 21.54 2.05
C VAL A 73 -24.04 20.18 2.73
N VAL A 74 -25.02 19.88 3.60
CA VAL A 74 -25.12 18.57 4.26
C VAL A 74 -25.32 17.46 3.23
N LYS A 75 -26.24 17.62 2.27
CA LYS A 75 -26.48 16.65 1.20
C LYS A 75 -25.25 16.41 0.33
N THR A 76 -24.51 17.46 0.00
CA THR A 76 -23.28 17.36 -0.81
C THR A 76 -22.19 16.65 -0.03
N THR A 77 -22.00 16.99 1.25
CA THR A 77 -21.06 16.31 2.15
C THR A 77 -21.41 14.82 2.30
N ASP A 78 -22.68 14.49 2.46
CA ASP A 78 -23.15 13.11 2.61
C ASP A 78 -22.94 12.32 1.30
N ALA A 79 -23.15 12.95 0.14
CA ALA A 79 -22.88 12.34 -1.16
C ALA A 79 -21.38 12.05 -1.39
N ILE A 80 -20.49 12.96 -1.01
CA ILE A 80 -19.03 12.75 -1.10
C ILE A 80 -18.58 11.66 -0.13
N ASN A 81 -19.12 11.66 1.10
CA ASN A 81 -18.80 10.65 2.11
C ASN A 81 -19.28 9.24 1.70
N ALA A 82 -20.47 9.14 1.09
CA ALA A 82 -20.98 7.88 0.55
C ALA A 82 -20.03 7.31 -0.52
N LYS A 83 -19.52 8.15 -1.43
CA LYS A 83 -18.52 7.74 -2.44
C LYS A 83 -17.21 7.28 -1.80
N TYR A 84 -16.71 8.01 -0.80
CA TYR A 84 -15.53 7.62 -0.03
C TYR A 84 -15.70 6.25 0.65
N LEU A 85 -16.84 5.99 1.29
CA LEU A 85 -17.13 4.70 1.92
C LEU A 85 -17.17 3.56 0.90
N THR A 86 -17.76 3.77 -0.28
CA THR A 86 -17.75 2.79 -1.37
C THR A 86 -16.33 2.50 -1.86
N ALA A 87 -15.52 3.54 -2.12
CA ALA A 87 -14.13 3.41 -2.56
C ALA A 87 -13.29 2.66 -1.51
N ARG A 88 -13.42 3.03 -0.24
CA ARG A 88 -12.71 2.36 0.87
C ARG A 88 -13.10 0.90 1.03
N ASN A 89 -14.38 0.56 0.85
CA ASN A 89 -14.82 -0.84 0.90
C ASN A 89 -14.25 -1.67 -0.27
N SER A 90 -14.14 -1.08 -1.46
CA SER A 90 -13.47 -1.68 -2.62
C SER A 90 -11.99 -1.93 -2.34
N HIS A 91 -11.28 -0.91 -1.86
CA HIS A 91 -9.87 -1.00 -1.47
C HIS A 91 -9.65 -2.08 -0.39
N PHE A 92 -10.49 -2.13 0.64
CA PHE A 92 -10.39 -3.12 1.71
C PHE A 92 -10.65 -4.55 1.21
N SER A 93 -11.52 -4.74 0.22
CA SER A 93 -11.77 -6.04 -0.42
C SER A 93 -10.53 -6.56 -1.16
N VAL A 94 -9.82 -5.69 -1.88
CA VAL A 94 -8.54 -6.01 -2.53
C VAL A 94 -7.48 -6.33 -1.48
N LEU A 95 -7.36 -5.49 -0.45
CA LEU A 95 -6.41 -5.68 0.64
C LEU A 95 -6.65 -7.00 1.39
N ARG A 96 -7.91 -7.37 1.61
CA ARG A 96 -8.27 -8.67 2.22
C ARG A 96 -7.82 -9.85 1.37
N LYS A 97 -8.04 -9.81 0.05
CA LYS A 97 -7.59 -10.89 -0.86
C LYS A 97 -6.07 -11.00 -0.87
N TYR A 98 -5.38 -9.86 -0.88
CA TYR A 98 -3.91 -9.80 -0.77
C TYR A 98 -3.43 -10.44 0.53
N PHE A 99 -3.98 -10.01 1.67
CA PHE A 99 -3.56 -10.49 2.98
C PHE A 99 -3.77 -12.01 3.10
N MET A 100 -4.90 -12.50 2.60
CA MET A 100 -5.18 -13.93 2.56
C MET A 100 -4.20 -14.71 1.67
N GLY A 101 -3.83 -14.17 0.50
CA GLY A 101 -2.81 -14.74 -0.38
C GLY A 101 -1.41 -14.75 0.24
N SER A 102 -1.02 -13.66 0.89
CA SER A 102 0.25 -13.53 1.62
C SER A 102 0.35 -14.55 2.76
N VAL A 103 -0.70 -14.67 3.57
CA VAL A 103 -0.76 -15.64 4.68
C VAL A 103 -0.74 -17.09 4.16
N ALA A 104 -1.44 -17.39 3.06
CA ALA A 104 -1.41 -18.71 2.44
C ALA A 104 -0.01 -19.08 1.93
N LEU A 105 0.65 -18.18 1.20
CA LEU A 105 2.01 -18.38 0.73
C LEU A 105 2.98 -18.58 1.91
N ARG A 106 2.89 -17.73 2.94
CA ARG A 106 3.71 -17.83 4.15
C ARG A 106 3.54 -19.19 4.82
N THR A 107 2.30 -19.67 4.92
CA THR A 107 1.99 -20.99 5.51
C THR A 107 2.61 -22.12 4.70
N ILE A 108 2.52 -22.06 3.36
CA ILE A 108 3.14 -23.05 2.47
C ILE A 108 4.67 -23.04 2.59
N LEU A 109 5.29 -21.87 2.56
CA LEU A 109 6.74 -21.71 2.71
C LEU A 109 7.23 -22.25 4.06
N MET A 110 6.50 -21.93 5.14
CA MET A 110 6.80 -22.41 6.48
C MET A 110 6.66 -23.93 6.57
N GLY A 111 5.56 -24.49 6.05
CA GLY A 111 5.35 -25.93 6.02
C GLY A 111 6.43 -26.68 5.23
N ALA A 112 6.79 -26.17 4.05
CA ALA A 112 7.86 -26.72 3.23
C ALA A 112 9.21 -26.66 3.94
N LEU A 113 9.54 -25.53 4.58
CA LEU A 113 10.76 -25.37 5.36
C LEU A 113 10.80 -26.36 6.53
N LEU A 114 9.72 -26.50 7.29
CA LEU A 114 9.67 -27.41 8.43
C LEU A 114 9.84 -28.86 8.00
N LEU A 115 9.15 -29.30 6.94
CA LEU A 115 9.25 -30.67 6.43
C LEU A 115 10.66 -30.97 5.89
N LEU A 116 11.18 -30.14 4.99
CA LEU A 116 12.49 -30.34 4.39
C LEU A 116 13.62 -30.12 5.39
N GLY A 117 13.53 -29.06 6.19
CA GLY A 117 14.52 -28.73 7.21
C GLY A 117 14.63 -29.82 8.27
N SER A 118 13.50 -30.36 8.76
CA SER A 118 13.52 -31.49 9.70
C SER A 118 14.15 -32.73 9.08
N TYR A 119 13.87 -33.02 7.80
CA TYR A 119 14.50 -34.12 7.08
C TYR A 119 16.04 -34.00 7.03
N PHE A 120 16.56 -32.82 6.70
CA PHE A 120 18.01 -32.58 6.66
C PHE A 120 18.68 -32.62 8.05
N VAL A 121 17.97 -32.18 9.10
CA VAL A 121 18.46 -32.31 10.48
C VAL A 121 18.60 -33.77 10.87
N VAL A 122 17.60 -34.61 10.55
CA VAL A 122 17.65 -36.06 10.84
C VAL A 122 18.79 -36.74 10.11
N GLN A 123 19.02 -36.36 8.84
CA GLN A 123 20.13 -36.88 8.03
C GLN A 123 21.50 -36.34 8.44
N ARG A 124 21.58 -35.43 9.43
CA ARG A 124 22.81 -34.76 9.88
C ARG A 124 23.50 -33.92 8.79
N GLU A 125 22.78 -33.56 7.74
CA GLU A 125 23.23 -32.64 6.69
C GLU A 125 23.17 -31.18 7.17
N MET A 126 22.38 -30.91 8.22
CA MET A 126 22.24 -29.60 8.83
C MET A 126 22.14 -29.71 10.37
N THR A 127 22.71 -28.74 11.09
CA THR A 127 22.52 -28.65 12.55
C THR A 127 21.17 -28.04 12.92
N PHE A 128 20.67 -28.37 14.12
CA PHE A 128 19.43 -27.79 14.65
C PHE A 128 19.48 -26.25 14.75
N GLY A 129 20.66 -25.67 15.05
CA GLY A 129 20.80 -24.21 15.10
C GLY A 129 20.64 -23.54 13.74
N GLN A 130 21.15 -24.16 12.67
CA GLN A 130 20.99 -23.66 11.31
C GLN A 130 19.53 -23.75 10.84
N PHE A 131 18.81 -24.79 11.25
CA PHE A 131 17.38 -24.94 10.99
C PHE A 131 16.58 -23.78 11.57
N VAL A 132 16.74 -23.53 12.87
CA VAL A 132 16.04 -22.46 13.58
C VAL A 132 16.42 -21.08 13.02
N ALA A 133 17.69 -20.88 12.66
CA ALA A 133 18.13 -19.64 12.03
C ALA A 133 17.44 -19.39 10.67
N ALA A 134 17.32 -20.43 9.83
CA ALA A 134 16.63 -20.34 8.56
C ALA A 134 15.13 -20.01 8.74
N GLU A 135 14.48 -20.61 9.72
CA GLU A 135 13.09 -20.33 10.07
C GLU A 135 12.86 -18.86 10.44
N VAL A 136 13.67 -18.33 11.36
CA VAL A 136 13.58 -16.92 11.78
C VAL A 136 13.81 -15.98 10.58
N ILE A 137 14.74 -16.30 9.69
CA ILE A 137 15.01 -15.51 8.49
C ILE A 137 13.79 -15.48 7.56
N ILE A 138 13.14 -16.62 7.30
CA ILE A 138 11.94 -16.68 6.44
C ILE A 138 10.79 -15.87 7.05
N VAL A 139 10.60 -15.95 8.38
CA VAL A 139 9.60 -15.14 9.08
C VAL A 139 9.88 -13.65 8.90
N GLN A 140 11.14 -13.22 9.07
CA GLN A 140 11.52 -11.82 8.87
C GLN A 140 11.34 -11.35 7.43
N ILE A 141 11.69 -12.20 6.45
CA ILE A 141 11.45 -11.90 5.04
C ILE A 141 9.96 -11.70 4.78
N SER A 142 9.11 -12.57 5.32
CA SER A 142 7.64 -12.46 5.18
C SER A 142 7.12 -11.14 5.76
N TYR A 143 7.59 -10.75 6.95
CA TYR A 143 7.22 -9.46 7.56
C TYR A 143 7.70 -8.26 6.73
N ALA A 144 8.91 -8.32 6.16
CA ALA A 144 9.43 -7.24 5.32
C ALA A 144 8.55 -7.01 4.09
N VAL A 145 7.95 -8.07 3.54
CA VAL A 145 7.06 -8.02 2.37
C VAL A 145 5.72 -7.39 2.72
N GLU A 146 5.12 -7.80 3.83
CA GLU A 146 3.90 -7.18 4.36
C GLU A 146 4.12 -5.68 4.61
N LYS A 147 5.29 -5.30 5.16
CA LYS A 147 5.66 -3.91 5.41
C LYS A 147 5.97 -3.11 4.15
N LEU A 148 6.56 -3.74 3.12
CA LEU A 148 6.84 -3.09 1.85
C LEU A 148 5.55 -2.65 1.15
N MET A 149 4.48 -3.45 1.26
CA MET A 149 3.18 -3.06 0.70
C MET A 149 2.53 -1.89 1.42
N THR A 150 2.56 -1.85 2.75
CA THR A 150 2.04 -0.68 3.47
C THR A 150 2.87 0.57 3.22
N GLY A 151 4.18 0.42 2.98
CA GLY A 151 5.07 1.52 2.59
C GLY A 151 4.89 2.02 1.15
N LEU A 152 4.38 1.18 0.25
CA LEU A 152 4.16 1.56 -1.15
C LEU A 152 3.17 2.72 -1.27
N ASN A 153 2.11 2.78 -0.44
CA ASN A 153 1.20 3.93 -0.39
C ASN A 153 1.95 5.26 -0.19
N THR A 154 2.93 5.29 0.72
CA THR A 154 3.74 6.50 0.96
C THR A 154 4.63 6.86 -0.23
N VAL A 155 5.21 5.86 -0.90
CA VAL A 155 5.99 6.09 -2.12
C VAL A 155 5.10 6.65 -3.24
N PHE A 156 3.87 6.16 -3.36
CA PHE A 156 2.91 6.65 -4.35
C PHE A 156 2.36 8.03 -4.03
N ASP A 157 2.11 8.35 -2.75
CA ASP A 157 1.77 9.70 -2.32
C ASP A 157 2.90 10.68 -2.68
N MET A 158 4.17 10.26 -2.56
CA MET A 158 5.31 11.06 -3.00
C MET A 158 5.36 11.24 -4.53
N VAL A 159 5.11 10.18 -5.31
CA VAL A 159 5.07 10.28 -6.79
C VAL A 159 3.91 11.16 -7.25
N THR A 160 2.71 10.96 -6.71
CA THR A 160 1.51 11.76 -7.02
C THR A 160 1.69 13.22 -6.58
N GLY A 161 2.32 13.45 -5.42
CA GLY A 161 2.70 14.78 -4.95
C GLY A 161 3.69 15.45 -5.91
N SER A 162 4.68 14.72 -6.41
CA SER A 162 5.62 15.21 -7.42
C SER A 162 4.92 15.56 -8.73
N GLU A 163 3.95 14.77 -9.17
CA GLU A 163 3.20 15.02 -10.41
C GLU A 163 2.27 16.22 -10.27
N LYS A 164 1.60 16.40 -9.11
CA LYS A 164 0.83 17.61 -8.80
C LYS A 164 1.71 18.86 -8.71
N LEU A 165 2.94 18.75 -8.19
CA LEU A 165 3.91 19.86 -8.20
C LEU A 165 4.37 20.20 -9.63
N ALA A 166 4.55 19.19 -10.48
CA ALA A 166 4.85 19.40 -11.89
C ALA A 166 3.70 20.14 -12.58
N VAL A 167 2.44 19.76 -12.34
CA VAL A 167 1.26 20.47 -12.86
C VAL A 167 1.24 21.93 -12.42
N VAL A 168 1.55 22.24 -11.14
CA VAL A 168 1.61 23.63 -10.65
C VAL A 168 2.75 24.42 -11.29
N THR A 169 3.84 23.75 -11.66
CA THR A 169 5.00 24.38 -12.33
C THR A 169 4.76 24.59 -13.82
N ASP A 170 3.90 23.76 -14.44
CA ASP A 170 3.53 23.82 -15.87
C ASP A 170 2.28 24.66 -16.16
N MET A 171 1.63 25.26 -15.14
CA MET A 171 0.55 26.22 -15.38
C MET A 171 1.13 27.45 -16.08
N GLU A 172 0.60 27.77 -17.27
CA GLU A 172 0.87 29.03 -17.95
C GLU A 172 0.60 30.18 -16.99
N LEU A 173 1.64 30.96 -16.68
CA LEU A 173 1.51 32.19 -15.91
C LEU A 173 0.54 33.11 -16.68
N GLU A 174 -0.55 33.52 -16.05
CA GLU A 174 -1.42 34.57 -16.59
C GLU A 174 -0.56 35.77 -17.00
N GLU A 175 -0.52 36.07 -18.30
CA GLU A 175 0.07 37.30 -18.81
C GLU A 175 -0.76 38.46 -18.25
N GLY A 176 -0.13 39.23 -17.36
CA GLY A 176 -0.74 40.33 -16.63
C GLY A 176 -1.53 41.26 -17.55
N GLY A 177 -2.78 41.50 -17.16
CA GLY A 177 -3.68 42.42 -17.84
C GLY A 177 -3.02 43.78 -18.10
N GLN A 178 -2.89 44.13 -19.37
CA GLN A 178 -2.64 45.50 -19.78
C GLN A 178 -3.89 46.34 -19.51
N HIS A 179 -3.92 46.97 -18.34
CA HIS A 179 -4.61 48.24 -18.17
C HIS A 179 -3.77 49.34 -18.83
N HIS A 180 -4.25 49.90 -19.94
CA HIS A 180 -3.90 51.24 -20.37
C HIS A 180 -5.19 51.94 -20.83
N ASP A 181 -5.55 52.94 -20.04
CA ASP A 181 -6.38 54.15 -20.27
C ASP A 181 -7.41 54.18 -21.41
#